data_AF-A0A1I4Q1C6-F1
#
_entry.id   AF-A0A1I4Q1C6-F1
#
_cell.length_a   1.000
_cell.length_b   1.000
_cell.length_c   1.000
_cell.angle_alpha   90.00
_cell.angle_beta   90.00
_cell.angle_gamma   90.00
#
_symmetry.space_group_name_H-M   'P 1'
#
loop_
_entity.id
_entity.type
_entity.pdbx_description
1 polymer ?
#
loop_
_entity_poly.entity_id
_entity_poly.type
_entity_poly.pdbx_seq_one_letter_code
_entity_poly.pdbx_strand_id
1 'polypeptide(L)'
;STFLLLIAQIVFIAVLGSELTASSEIPLLEAMLSVHIAMIFTNLDIIGVFIIFIGGFYKTAIHFFGFSLVFTWLLNKSNPKWIIIIFGIALPFLSILRFENLDDQRWKGMEGGVYSILLYALLPLLILLIIKVKKKHNK
;
A
#
# COMPACT_ATOMS: atom_id res chain seq x y z
N SER A 1 -5.62 -14.28 -3.68
CA SER A 1 -4.72 -13.73 -2.64
C SER A 1 -4.42 -14.73 -1.53
N THR A 2 -5.42 -15.40 -0.96
CA THR A 2 -5.26 -16.36 0.16
C THR A 2 -4.26 -17.49 -0.10
N PHE A 3 -4.25 -18.07 -1.30
CA PHE A 3 -3.31 -19.14 -1.67
C PHE A 3 -1.84 -18.69 -1.64
N LEU A 4 -1.56 -17.47 -2.13
CA LEU A 4 -0.21 -16.91 -2.09
C LEU A 4 0.26 -16.62 -0.66
N LEU A 5 -0.66 -16.17 0.20
CA LEU A 5 -0.36 -15.94 1.62
C LEU A 5 -0.07 -17.26 2.35
N LEU A 6 -0.82 -18.32 2.04
CA LEU A 6 -0.57 -19.65 2.60
C LEU A 6 0.83 -20.15 2.21
N ILE A 7 1.18 -20.06 0.93
CA ILE A 7 2.52 -20.47 0.45
C ILE A 7 3.60 -19.64 1.12
N ALA A 8 3.42 -18.31 1.20
CA ALA A 8 4.38 -17.44 1.85
C ALA A 8 4.59 -17.81 3.33
N GLN A 9 3.52 -18.10 4.06
CA GLN A 9 3.61 -18.53 5.46
C GLN A 9 4.31 -19.88 5.63
N ILE A 10 4.03 -20.85 4.76
CA ILE A 10 4.75 -22.14 4.76
C ILE A 10 6.24 -21.91 4.53
N VAL A 11 6.62 -21.05 3.59
CA VAL A 11 8.03 -20.71 3.33
C VAL A 11 8.66 -20.02 4.53
N PHE A 12 7.99 -19.04 5.16
CA PHE A 12 8.53 -18.36 6.34
C PHE A 12 8.75 -19.31 7.51
N ILE A 13 7.76 -20.16 7.83
CA ILE A 13 7.90 -21.15 8.90
C ILE A 13 9.01 -22.16 8.58
N ALA A 14 9.17 -22.57 7.32
CA ALA A 14 10.22 -23.49 6.91
C ALA A 14 11.63 -22.89 7.03
N VAL A 15 11.78 -21.58 6.80
CA VAL A 15 13.09 -20.88 6.85
C VAL A 15 13.42 -20.37 8.24
N LEU A 16 12.47 -19.70 8.90
CA LEU A 16 12.66 -18.98 10.15
C LEU A 16 12.20 -19.76 11.39
N GLY A 17 11.40 -20.81 11.20
CA GLY A 17 10.65 -21.44 12.30
C GLY A 17 9.39 -20.66 12.70
N SER A 18 8.55 -21.30 13.50
CA SER A 18 7.25 -20.74 13.89
C SER A 18 7.35 -19.55 14.84
N GLU A 19 8.31 -19.56 15.77
CA GLU A 19 8.49 -18.51 16.78
C GLU A 19 8.91 -17.19 16.12
N LEU A 20 10.00 -17.22 15.34
CA LEU A 20 10.50 -16.03 14.66
C LEU A 20 9.49 -15.50 13.61
N THR A 21 8.84 -16.40 12.85
CA THR A 21 7.80 -16.00 11.89
C THR A 21 6.64 -15.25 12.56
N ALA A 22 6.27 -15.64 13.78
CA ALA A 22 5.18 -15.01 14.52
C ALA A 22 5.58 -13.67 15.17
N SER A 23 6.86 -13.51 15.58
CA SER A 23 7.34 -12.30 16.23
C SER A 23 7.93 -11.25 15.28
N SER A 24 8.29 -11.62 14.04
CA SER A 24 8.86 -10.69 13.06
C SER A 24 7.80 -9.76 12.46
N GLU A 25 8.05 -8.45 12.50
CA GLU A 25 7.19 -7.43 11.90
C GLU A 25 7.09 -7.59 10.36
N ILE A 26 8.21 -7.98 9.73
CA ILE A 26 8.31 -8.27 8.28
C ILE A 26 9.01 -9.64 8.08
N PRO A 27 8.28 -10.77 8.16
CA PRO A 27 8.87 -12.12 8.05
C PRO A 27 9.59 -12.36 6.72
N LEU A 28 9.17 -11.70 5.64
CA LEU A 28 9.87 -11.77 4.35
C LEU A 28 11.30 -11.22 4.44
N LEU A 29 11.48 -10.08 5.10
CA LEU A 29 12.78 -9.45 5.24
C LEU A 29 13.69 -10.31 6.12
N GLU A 30 13.15 -10.81 7.24
CA GLU A 30 13.88 -11.69 8.16
C GLU A 30 14.32 -12.98 7.45
N ALA A 31 13.42 -13.60 6.67
CA ALA A 31 13.73 -14.79 5.89
C ALA A 31 14.88 -14.49 4.90
N MET A 32 14.84 -13.34 4.22
CA MET A 32 15.88 -12.96 3.27
C MET A 32 17.24 -12.66 3.92
N LEU A 33 17.25 -12.12 5.14
CA LEU A 33 18.46 -11.89 5.93
C LEU A 33 19.05 -13.21 6.46
N SER A 34 18.20 -14.17 6.82
CA SER A 34 18.61 -15.46 7.41
C SER A 34 19.19 -16.46 6.39
N VAL A 35 18.86 -16.31 5.10
CA VAL A 35 19.27 -17.26 4.06
C VAL A 35 20.73 -17.00 3.68
N HIS A 36 21.61 -17.92 4.06
CA HIS A 36 23.02 -17.95 3.62
C HIS A 36 23.29 -19.26 2.89
N ILE A 37 22.97 -19.31 1.58
CA ILE A 37 23.20 -20.52 0.78
C ILE A 37 24.65 -20.54 0.30
N ALA A 38 25.44 -21.43 0.90
CA ALA A 38 26.75 -21.89 0.41
C ALA A 38 27.71 -20.79 -0.05
N MET A 39 27.72 -19.63 0.62
CA MET A 39 28.58 -18.46 0.30
C MET A 39 28.35 -17.81 -1.09
N ILE A 40 27.35 -18.26 -1.87
CA ILE A 40 27.07 -17.74 -3.23
C ILE A 40 25.99 -16.64 -3.20
N PHE A 41 24.97 -16.79 -2.35
CA PHE A 41 23.91 -15.80 -2.16
C PHE A 41 24.06 -15.14 -0.79
N THR A 42 25.01 -14.22 -0.69
CA THR A 42 25.36 -13.52 0.57
C THR A 42 24.68 -12.16 0.72
N ASN A 43 23.91 -11.70 -0.28
CA ASN A 43 23.27 -10.37 -0.28
C ASN A 43 21.82 -10.40 -0.82
N LEU A 44 21.04 -11.43 -0.46
CA LEU A 44 19.62 -11.47 -0.84
C LEU A 44 18.82 -10.35 -0.15
N ASP A 45 19.26 -9.93 1.04
CA ASP A 45 18.77 -8.77 1.77
C ASP A 45 18.64 -7.51 0.91
N ILE A 46 19.64 -7.19 0.07
CA ILE A 46 19.60 -6.06 -0.85
C ILE A 46 18.44 -6.19 -1.83
N ILE A 47 18.24 -7.38 -2.39
CA ILE A 47 17.13 -7.66 -3.32
C ILE A 47 15.78 -7.54 -2.60
N GLY A 48 15.70 -8.01 -1.35
CA GLY A 48 14.50 -7.96 -0.52
C GLY A 48 14.09 -6.54 -0.18
N VAL A 49 15.06 -5.75 0.30
CA VAL A 49 14.88 -4.32 0.54
C VAL A 49 14.48 -3.62 -0.75
N PHE A 50 15.09 -3.95 -1.90
CA PHE A 50 14.73 -3.34 -3.19
C PHE A 50 13.29 -3.66 -3.61
N ILE A 51 12.84 -4.91 -3.44
CA ILE A 51 11.46 -5.32 -3.78
C ILE A 51 10.45 -4.67 -2.85
N ILE A 52 10.69 -4.67 -1.53
CA ILE A 52 9.81 -4.06 -0.54
C ILE A 52 9.75 -2.55 -0.73
N PHE A 53 10.91 -1.92 -0.94
CA PHE A 53 11.03 -0.48 -1.17
C PHE A 53 10.36 -0.09 -2.48
N ILE A 54 10.68 -0.72 -3.61
CA ILE A 54 10.05 -0.41 -4.90
C ILE A 54 8.54 -0.67 -4.85
N GLY A 55 8.11 -1.82 -4.33
CA GLY A 55 6.70 -2.16 -4.26
C GLY A 55 5.91 -1.15 -3.43
N GLY A 56 6.38 -0.88 -2.20
CA GLY A 56 5.74 0.05 -1.28
C GLY A 56 5.79 1.51 -1.77
N PHE A 57 6.97 1.96 -2.21
CA PHE A 57 7.17 3.31 -2.73
C PHE A 57 6.35 3.56 -3.99
N TYR A 58 6.41 2.65 -4.98
CA TYR A 58 5.69 2.79 -6.24
C TYR A 58 4.17 2.82 -6.02
N LYS A 59 3.65 1.93 -5.16
CA LYS A 59 2.24 1.94 -4.77
C LYS A 59 1.86 3.27 -4.13
N THR A 60 2.68 3.79 -3.21
CA THR A 60 2.44 5.07 -2.54
C THR A 60 2.46 6.22 -3.53
N ALA A 61 3.43 6.25 -4.45
CA ALA A 61 3.58 7.27 -5.47
C ALA A 61 2.35 7.35 -6.40
N ILE A 62 1.81 6.20 -6.85
CA ILE A 62 0.60 6.18 -7.68
C ILE A 62 -0.60 6.75 -6.93
N HIS A 63 -0.83 6.33 -5.69
CA HIS A 63 -1.97 6.83 -4.89
C HIS A 63 -1.82 8.32 -4.60
N PHE A 64 -0.60 8.77 -4.29
CA PHE A 64 -0.29 10.17 -4.05
C PHE A 64 -0.47 11.05 -5.31
N PHE A 65 -0.11 10.52 -6.48
CA PHE A 65 -0.34 11.21 -7.74
C PHE A 65 -1.84 11.32 -8.06
N GLY A 66 -2.60 10.23 -7.86
CA GLY A 66 -4.05 10.24 -8.00
C GLY A 66 -4.72 11.25 -7.06
N PHE A 67 -4.30 11.28 -5.79
CA PHE A 67 -4.71 12.31 -4.83
C PHE A 67 -4.41 13.73 -5.36
N SER A 68 -3.19 13.97 -5.84
CA SER A 68 -2.76 15.28 -6.33
C SER A 68 -3.60 15.76 -7.52
N LEU A 69 -3.96 14.86 -8.44
CA LEU A 69 -4.84 15.16 -9.57
C LEU A 69 -6.26 15.55 -9.12
N VAL A 70 -6.85 14.76 -8.21
CA VAL A 70 -8.20 15.03 -7.70
C VAL A 70 -8.24 16.37 -6.96
N PHE A 71 -7.24 16.63 -6.12
CA PHE A 71 -7.15 17.88 -5.37
C PHE A 71 -6.93 19.09 -6.30
N THR A 72 -6.14 18.92 -7.37
CA THR A 72 -5.98 19.93 -8.42
C THR A 72 -7.29 20.29 -9.10
N TRP A 73 -8.12 19.28 -9.38
CA TRP A 73 -9.45 19.45 -9.96
C TRP A 73 -10.40 20.16 -9.01
N LEU A 74 -10.41 19.76 -7.73
CA LEU A 74 -11.26 20.38 -6.69
C LEU A 74 -10.94 21.86 -6.47
N LEU A 75 -9.66 22.24 -6.52
CA LEU A 75 -9.20 23.61 -6.36
C LEU A 75 -9.18 24.42 -7.67
N ASN A 76 -9.92 23.97 -8.68
CA ASN A 76 -10.16 24.70 -9.93
C ASN A 76 -8.86 25.07 -10.70
N LYS A 77 -8.09 24.06 -11.11
CA LYS A 77 -6.85 24.16 -11.93
C LYS A 77 -5.65 24.81 -11.20
N SER A 78 -5.56 24.67 -9.89
CA SER A 78 -4.31 24.94 -9.18
C SER A 78 -3.14 24.18 -9.81
N ASN A 79 -1.94 24.74 -9.82
CA ASN A 79 -0.78 24.05 -10.38
C ASN A 79 -0.50 22.75 -9.59
N PRO A 80 -0.54 21.56 -10.23
CA PRO A 80 -0.37 20.28 -9.54
C PRO A 80 1.00 20.18 -8.84
N LYS A 81 2.01 20.93 -9.31
CA LYS A 81 3.33 20.99 -8.66
C LYS A 81 3.24 21.48 -7.22
N TRP A 82 2.42 22.50 -6.94
CA TRP A 82 2.28 23.04 -5.59
C TRP A 82 1.59 22.05 -4.65
N ILE A 83 0.58 21.33 -5.15
CA ILE A 83 -0.10 20.28 -4.38
C ILE A 83 0.88 19.15 -4.05
N ILE A 84 1.62 18.69 -5.06
CA ILE A 84 2.64 17.64 -4.90
C ILE A 84 3.70 18.07 -3.87
N ILE A 85 4.18 19.32 -3.92
CA ILE A 85 5.19 19.82 -2.98
C ILE A 85 4.62 19.90 -1.56
N ILE A 86 3.49 20.58 -1.38
CA ILE A 86 2.90 20.81 -0.05
C ILE A 86 2.53 19.49 0.62
N PHE A 87 1.76 18.65 -0.09
CA PHE A 87 1.32 17.38 0.47
C PHE A 87 2.43 16.32 0.48
N GLY A 88 3.41 16.41 -0.41
CA GLY A 88 4.57 15.52 -0.42
C GLY A 88 5.45 15.75 0.80
N ILE A 89 5.64 17.01 1.20
CA ILE A 89 6.32 17.36 2.46
C ILE A 89 5.47 16.93 3.66
N ALA A 90 4.14 17.10 3.62
CA ALA A 90 3.27 16.74 4.74
C ALA A 90 3.12 15.23 4.95
N LEU A 91 3.22 14.42 3.88
CA LEU A 91 2.89 12.99 3.90
C LEU A 91 3.69 12.17 4.93
N PRO A 92 5.03 12.32 5.07
CA PRO A 92 5.78 11.65 6.12
C PRO A 92 5.31 12.01 7.53
N PHE A 93 5.02 13.29 7.80
CA PHE A 93 4.53 13.75 9.11
C PHE A 93 3.16 13.15 9.40
N LEU A 94 2.26 13.16 8.43
CA LEU A 94 0.94 12.53 8.56
C LEU A 94 1.05 11.03 8.82
N SER A 95 2.04 10.35 8.23
CA SER A 95 2.28 8.93 8.46
C SER A 95 2.71 8.67 9.91
N ILE A 96 3.68 9.42 10.42
CA ILE A 96 4.21 9.28 11.79
C ILE A 96 3.14 9.64 12.83
N LEU A 97 2.33 10.66 12.56
CA LEU A 97 1.24 11.06 13.47
C LEU A 97 0.07 10.06 13.48
N ARG A 98 -0.10 9.28 12.42
CA ARG A 98 -1.25 8.37 12.26
C ARG A 98 -0.97 6.96 12.74
N PHE A 99 0.26 6.49 12.61
CA PHE A 99 0.65 5.11 12.85
C PHE A 99 1.82 5.05 13.84
N GLU A 100 1.64 4.30 14.92
CA GLU A 100 2.68 4.11 15.94
C GLU A 100 3.76 3.12 15.47
N ASN A 101 3.36 2.10 14.70
CA ASN A 101 4.21 1.06 14.13
C ASN A 101 3.51 0.39 12.92
N LEU A 102 4.17 -0.56 12.25
CA LEU A 102 3.58 -1.21 11.07
C LEU A 102 2.40 -2.11 11.44
N ASP A 103 2.37 -2.68 12.64
CA ASP A 103 1.25 -3.52 13.09
C ASP A 103 -0.03 -2.70 13.27
N ASP A 104 0.06 -1.54 13.91
CA ASP A 104 -1.03 -0.57 14.01
C ASP A 104 -1.50 -0.09 12.62
N GLN A 105 -0.56 0.14 11.70
CA GLN A 105 -0.90 0.45 10.31
C GLN A 105 -1.69 -0.67 9.62
N ARG A 106 -1.26 -1.93 9.79
CA ARG A 106 -1.93 -3.11 9.21
C ARG A 106 -3.30 -3.33 9.83
N TRP A 107 -3.41 -3.22 11.15
CA TRP A 107 -4.66 -3.33 11.89
C TRP A 107 -5.69 -2.32 11.41
N LYS A 108 -5.34 -1.02 11.39
CA LYS A 108 -6.19 0.06 10.86
C LYS A 108 -6.58 -0.16 9.40
N GLY A 109 -5.66 -0.72 8.60
CA GLY A 109 -5.91 -1.10 7.21
C GLY A 109 -6.90 -2.26 7.06
N MET A 110 -6.88 -3.24 7.96
CA MET A 110 -7.79 -4.39 7.92
C MET A 110 -9.17 -4.05 8.48
N GLU A 111 -9.24 -3.39 9.63
CA GLU A 111 -10.51 -3.12 10.30
C GLU A 111 -11.27 -1.95 9.64
N GLY A 112 -10.59 -0.88 9.25
CA GLY A 112 -11.20 0.28 8.59
C GLY A 112 -11.16 0.24 7.05
N GLY A 113 -10.14 -0.41 6.46
CA GLY A 113 -9.93 -0.41 5.01
C GLY A 113 -10.89 -1.32 4.24
N VAL A 114 -11.37 -2.41 4.85
CA VAL A 114 -12.29 -3.36 4.19
C VAL A 114 -13.61 -2.68 3.80
N TYR A 115 -14.18 -1.85 4.69
CA TYR A 115 -15.38 -1.08 4.40
C TYR A 115 -15.15 0.01 3.34
N SER A 116 -13.95 0.62 3.35
CA SER A 116 -13.57 1.63 2.37
C SER A 116 -13.46 1.04 0.96
N ILE A 117 -12.96 -0.19 0.83
CA ILE A 117 -12.88 -0.92 -0.46
C ILE A 117 -14.28 -1.14 -1.05
N LEU A 118 -15.26 -1.53 -0.23
CA LEU A 118 -16.65 -1.69 -0.68
C LEU A 118 -17.21 -0.37 -1.19
N LEU A 119 -16.96 0.74 -0.49
CA LEU A 119 -17.40 2.06 -0.92
C LEU A 119 -16.75 2.49 -2.24
N TYR A 120 -15.45 2.22 -2.44
CA TYR A 120 -14.76 2.49 -3.70
C TYR A 120 -15.25 1.60 -4.84
N ALA A 121 -15.60 0.34 -4.57
CA ALA A 121 -16.19 -0.56 -5.56
C ALA A 121 -17.57 -0.09 -6.06
N LEU A 122 -18.29 0.72 -5.27
CA LEU A 122 -19.57 1.32 -5.66
C LEU A 122 -19.42 2.60 -6.50
N LEU A 123 -18.26 3.26 -6.50
CA LEU A 123 -18.04 4.51 -7.25
C LEU A 123 -18.35 4.39 -8.76
N PRO A 124 -17.92 3.33 -9.49
CA PRO A 124 -18.28 3.17 -10.89
C PRO A 124 -19.79 3.08 -11.12
N LEU A 125 -20.53 2.43 -10.21
CA LEU A 125 -21.98 2.30 -10.29
C LEU A 125 -22.67 3.66 -10.05
N LEU A 126 -22.19 4.43 -9.08
CA LEU A 126 -22.68 5.79 -8.82
C LEU A 126 -22.44 6.70 -10.03
N ILE A 127 -21.26 6.65 -10.63
CA ILE A 127 -20.94 7.40 -11.85
C ILE A 127 -21.88 7.00 -13.00
N LEU A 128 -22.12 5.70 -13.19
CA LEU A 128 -23.03 5.20 -14.22
C LEU A 128 -24.47 5.68 -14.01
N LEU A 129 -24.93 5.72 -12.75
CA LEU A 129 -26.25 6.24 -12.39
C LEU A 129 -26.35 7.74 -12.70
N ILE A 130 -25.35 8.53 -12.31
CA ILE A 130 -25.28 9.97 -12.61
C ILE A 130 -25.34 10.21 -14.13
N ILE A 131 -24.56 9.45 -14.91
CA ILE A 131 -24.55 9.55 -16.38
C ILE A 131 -25.94 9.23 -16.95
N LYS A 132 -26.62 8.20 -16.44
CA LYS A 132 -27.97 7.80 -16.90
C LYS A 132 -29.00 8.89 -16.60
N VAL A 133 -28.98 9.47 -15.39
CA VAL A 133 -29.87 10.57 -14.99
C VAL A 133 -29.62 11.80 -15.86
N LYS A 134 -28.36 12.20 -16.04
CA LYS A 134 -27.98 13.36 -16.86
C LYS A 134 -28.41 13.20 -18.32
N LYS A 135 -28.26 11.99 -18.89
CA LYS A 135 -28.70 11.70 -20.26
C LYS A 135 -30.22 11.71 -20.44
N LYS A 136 -30.99 11.41 -19.37
CA LYS A 136 -32.46 11.51 -19.38
C LYS A 136 -32.94 12.96 -19.30
N HIS A 137 -32.23 13.81 -18.57
CA HIS A 137 -32.56 15.23 -18.44
C HIS A 137 -32.15 16.08 -19.66
N ASN A 138 -31.06 15.70 -20.35
CA ASN A 138 -30.60 16.38 -21.56
C ASN A 138 -31.27 15.87 -22.86
N LYS A 139 -32.30 15.02 -22.75
CA LYS A 139 -33.20 14.63 -23.83
C LYS A 139 -34.53 15.32 -23.63
#